data_AF-A0A427U910-F1
#
_entry.id   AF-A0A427U910-F1
#
_cell.length_a   1.000
_cell.length_b   1.000
_cell.length_c   1.000
_cell.angle_alpha   90.00
_cell.angle_beta   90.00
_cell.angle_gamma   90.00
#
_symmetry.space_group_name_H-M   'P 1'
#
loop_
_entity.id
_entity.type
_entity.pdbx_description
1 polymer ?
#
loop_
_entity_poly.entity_id
_entity_poly.type
_entity_poly.pdbx_seq_one_letter_code
_entity_poly.pdbx_strand_id
1 'polypeptide(L)' 'PDELRYMQGVQIAPEDVPVINPAFDSTPMEYIEAIITEKGIFRPPFLIDEVRT' A
#
# COMPACT_ATOMS: atom_id res chain seq x y z
N PRO A 1 1.13 -7.34 -15.52
CA PRO A 1 1.77 -8.69 -15.45
C PRO A 1 3.28 -8.63 -15.69
N ASP A 2 3.68 -7.92 -16.74
CA ASP A 2 5.10 -7.87 -17.16
C ASP A 2 6.00 -7.15 -16.17
N GLU A 3 5.48 -6.21 -15.37
CA GLU A 3 6.23 -5.59 -14.26
C GLU A 3 6.78 -6.63 -13.25
N LEU A 4 6.13 -7.80 -13.14
CA LEU A 4 6.60 -8.90 -12.29
C LEU A 4 7.40 -9.96 -13.07
N ARG A 5 7.32 -9.98 -14.41
CA ARG A 5 8.08 -10.91 -15.25
C ARG A 5 9.35 -10.30 -15.85
N TYR A 6 9.44 -8.98 -15.89
CA TYR A 6 10.54 -8.22 -16.47
C TYR A 6 10.96 -7.07 -15.56
N MET A 7 12.26 -6.86 -15.43
CA MET A 7 12.84 -5.71 -14.74
C MET A 7 13.89 -5.07 -15.66
N GLN A 8 13.76 -3.77 -15.92
CA GLN A 8 14.62 -3.04 -16.88
C GLN A 8 14.69 -3.71 -18.27
N GLY A 9 13.59 -4.32 -18.73
CA GLY A 9 13.53 -5.03 -20.02
C GLY A 9 14.16 -6.43 -20.01
N VAL A 10 14.74 -6.89 -18.88
CA VAL A 10 15.29 -8.25 -18.71
C VAL A 10 14.24 -9.15 -18.09
N GLN A 11 14.04 -10.35 -18.64
CA GLN A 11 13.10 -11.34 -18.09
C GLN A 11 13.62 -11.95 -16.78
N ILE A 12 12.81 -11.90 -15.72
CA ILE A 12 13.11 -12.38 -14.37
C ILE A 12 12.14 -13.47 -13.88
N ALA A 13 11.05 -13.74 -14.61
CA ALA A 13 10.15 -14.86 -14.36
C ALA A 13 9.73 -15.53 -15.69
N PRO A 14 9.32 -16.81 -15.70
CA PRO A 14 8.86 -17.49 -16.90
C PRO A 14 7.76 -16.71 -17.61
N GLU A 15 7.79 -16.70 -18.94
CA GLU A 15 6.92 -15.83 -19.75
C GLU A 15 5.43 -16.14 -19.53
N ASP A 16 5.11 -17.41 -19.35
CA ASP A 16 3.76 -17.95 -19.23
C ASP A 16 3.27 -18.13 -17.79
N VAL A 17 4.10 -17.84 -16.78
CA VAL A 17 3.70 -18.01 -15.38
C VAL A 17 2.49 -17.11 -15.05
N PRO A 18 1.40 -17.61 -14.47
CA PRO A 18 0.29 -16.77 -14.04
C PRO A 18 0.73 -15.72 -13.02
N VAL A 19 0.23 -14.48 -13.14
CA VAL A 19 0.63 -13.35 -12.30
C VAL A 19 -0.58 -12.73 -11.61
N ILE A 20 -0.44 -12.43 -10.32
CA ILE A 20 -1.34 -11.59 -9.54
C ILE A 20 -0.52 -10.38 -9.10
N ASN A 21 -0.86 -9.17 -9.58
CA ASN A 21 -0.10 -7.94 -9.32
C ASN A 21 -0.97 -6.81 -8.74
N PRO A 22 -1.56 -6.97 -7.54
CA PRO A 22 -2.20 -5.87 -6.84
C PRO A 22 -1.12 -4.88 -6.38
N ALA A 23 -1.27 -3.60 -6.74
CA ALA A 23 -0.30 -2.57 -6.39
C ALA A 23 -0.36 -2.15 -4.91
N PHE A 24 -1.50 -2.38 -4.26
CA PHE A 24 -1.77 -1.98 -2.87
C PHE A 24 -2.55 -3.06 -2.14
N ASP A 25 -2.43 -3.04 -0.82
CA ASP A 25 -3.34 -3.69 0.11
C ASP A 25 -3.86 -2.67 1.15
N SER A 26 -4.83 -3.10 1.96
CA SER A 26 -5.33 -2.30 3.07
C SER A 26 -4.69 -2.77 4.37
N THR A 27 -4.15 -1.82 5.13
CA THR A 27 -3.74 -2.07 6.53
C THR A 27 -4.90 -1.73 7.47
N PRO A 28 -5.42 -2.70 8.25
CA PRO A 28 -6.40 -2.43 9.30
C PRO A 28 -5.92 -1.38 10.31
N MET A 29 -6.81 -0.49 10.74
CA MET A 29 -6.50 0.59 11.68
C MET A 29 -5.98 0.09 13.04
N GLU A 30 -6.37 -1.11 13.45
CA GLU A 30 -5.87 -1.74 14.69
C GLU A 30 -4.37 -2.07 14.66
N TYR A 31 -3.74 -2.07 13.48
CA TYR A 31 -2.30 -2.26 13.32
C TYR A 31 -1.51 -0.95 13.23
N ILE A 32 -2.18 0.21 13.28
CA ILE A 32 -1.57 1.53 13.11
C ILE A 32 -1.47 2.21 14.48
N GLU A 33 -0.27 2.47 14.99
CA GLU A 33 -0.08 3.19 16.26
C GLU A 33 -0.44 4.69 16.13
N ALA A 34 -0.04 5.32 15.03
CA ALA A 34 -0.32 6.72 14.76
C ALA A 34 -0.30 7.05 13.27
N ILE A 35 -1.04 8.10 12.89
CA ILE A 35 -1.00 8.74 11.58
C ILE A 35 -0.44 10.15 11.74
N ILE A 36 0.63 10.46 11.00
CA ILE A 36 1.34 11.74 11.05
C ILE A 36 0.95 12.56 9.82
N THR A 37 0.42 13.76 10.04
CA THR A 37 0.03 14.70 8.98
C THR A 37 0.60 16.11 9.26
N GLU A 38 0.37 17.05 8.35
CA GLU A 38 0.70 18.47 8.53
C GLU A 38 -0.05 19.14 9.70
N LYS A 39 -1.10 18.49 10.21
CA LYS A 39 -1.92 18.97 11.33
C LYS A 39 -1.52 18.35 12.68
N GLY A 40 -0.57 17.41 12.69
CA GLY A 40 -0.08 16.76 13.90
C GLY A 40 -0.16 15.24 13.86
N ILE A 41 -0.24 14.63 15.05
CA ILE A 41 -0.22 13.18 15.24
C ILE A 41 -1.60 12.71 15.71
N PHE A 42 -2.24 11.84 14.93
CA PHE A 42 -3.52 11.19 15.25
C PHE A 42 -3.28 9.75 15.70
N ARG A 43 -3.89 9.33 16.82
CA ARG A 43 -3.79 7.94 17.32
C ARG A 43 -5.15 7.28 17.25
N PRO A 44 -5.28 6.02 16.79
CA PRO A 44 -6.57 5.36 16.74
C PRO A 44 -7.21 5.16 18.13
N PRO A 45 -8.54 5.07 18.20
CA PRO A 45 -9.48 5.39 17.13
C PRO A 45 -9.61 6.91 17.00
N PHE A 46 -9.52 7.42 15.78
CA PHE A 46 -9.89 8.81 15.48
C PHE A 46 -10.94 8.79 14.36
N LEU A 47 -11.89 9.72 14.40
CA LEU A 47 -12.89 9.86 13.35
C LEU A 47 -12.31 10.56 12.11
N ILE A 48 -12.84 10.28 10.93
CA ILE A 48 -12.41 10.94 9.69
C ILE A 48 -12.57 12.47 9.77
N ASP A 49 -13.57 12.93 10.53
CA ASP A 49 -13.84 14.36 10.72
C ASP A 49 -12.75 15.03 11.55
N GLU A 50 -12.09 14.31 12.47
CA GLU A 50 -10.97 14.83 13.26
C GLU A 50 -9.74 15.13 12.38
N VAL A 51 -9.56 14.40 11.27
CA VAL A 51 -8.43 14.61 10.34
C VAL A 51 -8.74 15.70 9.31
N ARG A 52 -10.01 15.87 8.95
CA ARG A 52 -10.45 16.76 7.87
C ARG A 52 -10.41 18.25 8.25
N THR A 53 -10.68 18.60 9.50
CA THR A 53 -10.60 19.98 10.04
C THR A 53 -9.17 20.45 10.14
#